data_AF-A0A918P0Q7-F1
#
_entry.id   AF-A0A918P0Q7-F1
#
_cell.length_a   1.000
_cell.length_b   1.000
_cell.length_c   1.000
_cell.angle_alpha   90.00
_cell.angle_beta   90.00
_cell.angle_gamma   90.00
#
_symmetry.space_group_name_H-M   'P 1'
#
loop_
_entity.id
_entity.type
_entity.pdbx_description
1 polymer ?
#
loop_
_entity_poly.entity_id
_entity_poly.type
_entity_poly.pdbx_seq_one_letter_code
_entity_poly.pdbx_strand_id
1 'polypeptide(L)'
;MPPPTVAFMATLPNPLPKLAADPSGRSLGLELPPGTLVDATIDGPWHEPLLWYAGSPARPGDWQRLAGARRTAGLHPLLLARGSDHEGGPEEWELGPGRTSYAGDHDAEDVLADFWEGYADRLPGDVLAPFGAEWPGLAEAGPLDADPDARAAEIADSLLDGRPGLWEPRTALVPARRSADIPAAIGWSGPLNHENDVARLCAVLRSWEDRFGIRVVALTFGRLVVSVAAPPATAAEAEAVAAEHFAFCPDAVDAAAGGLRAYAEQGVLGQRSWSFWWD
;
A
#
# COMPACT_ATOMS: atom_id res chain seq x y z
N MET A 1 37.53 -2.46 -2.41
CA MET A 1 36.39 -2.31 -3.36
C MET A 1 35.54 -1.18 -2.84
N PRO A 2 35.19 -0.17 -3.65
CA PRO A 2 34.17 0.78 -3.26
C PRO A 2 32.83 0.03 -3.12
N PRO A 3 31.91 0.49 -2.24
CA PRO A 3 30.56 -0.07 -2.17
C PRO A 3 29.87 0.07 -3.53
N PRO A 4 28.91 -0.82 -3.88
CA PRO A 4 28.17 -0.69 -5.12
C PRO A 4 27.44 0.65 -5.11
N THR A 5 27.68 1.44 -6.15
CA THR A 5 26.92 2.66 -6.43
C THR A 5 25.46 2.26 -6.55
N VAL A 6 24.60 2.81 -5.67
CA VAL A 6 23.15 2.73 -5.80
C VAL A 6 22.81 3.10 -7.23
N ALA A 7 22.26 2.16 -8.00
CA ALA A 7 21.80 2.43 -9.34
C ALA A 7 20.81 3.59 -9.23
N PHE A 8 21.13 4.72 -9.86
CA PHE A 8 20.22 5.86 -9.94
C PHE A 8 18.90 5.34 -10.50
N MET A 9 17.89 5.26 -9.64
CA MET A 9 16.50 5.04 -10.02
C MET A 9 16.22 5.97 -11.20
N ALA A 10 15.60 5.46 -12.27
CA ALA A 10 14.97 6.31 -13.26
C ALA A 10 13.76 7.00 -12.60
N THR A 11 14.03 7.96 -11.73
CA THR A 11 13.05 8.71 -10.97
C THR A 11 12.33 9.65 -11.91
N LEU A 12 11.00 9.58 -11.88
CA LEU A 12 10.21 10.69 -12.39
C LEU A 12 10.67 11.96 -11.64
N PRO A 13 10.79 13.11 -12.30
CA PRO A 13 11.15 14.35 -11.62
C PRO A 13 10.19 14.59 -10.47
N ASN A 14 10.70 14.66 -9.24
CA ASN A 14 9.88 14.91 -8.07
C ASN A 14 9.28 16.33 -8.16
N PRO A 15 7.95 16.49 -8.27
CA PRO A 15 7.33 17.79 -8.40
C PRO A 15 7.09 18.49 -7.04
N LEU A 16 7.23 17.78 -5.92
CA LEU A 16 6.95 18.31 -4.58
C LEU A 16 7.76 19.56 -4.20
N PRO A 17 9.05 19.72 -4.58
CA PRO A 17 9.79 20.96 -4.32
C PRO A 17 9.09 22.22 -4.85
N LYS A 18 8.23 22.12 -5.88
CA LYS A 18 7.44 23.27 -6.38
C LYS A 18 6.42 23.77 -5.35
N LEU A 19 5.94 22.91 -4.46
CA LEU A 19 5.00 23.29 -3.40
C LEU A 19 5.64 24.21 -2.34
N ALA A 20 6.97 24.24 -2.22
CA ALA A 20 7.63 25.20 -1.34
C ALA A 20 7.47 26.65 -1.84
N ALA A 21 7.47 26.86 -3.16
CA ALA A 21 7.28 28.17 -3.78
C ALA A 21 5.80 28.48 -4.06
N ASP A 22 4.96 27.46 -4.24
CA ASP A 22 3.51 27.57 -4.45
C ASP A 22 2.76 26.55 -3.56
N PRO A 23 2.57 26.85 -2.26
CA PRO A 23 1.92 25.93 -1.31
C PRO A 23 0.48 25.57 -1.67
N SER A 24 -0.16 26.35 -2.55
CA SER A 24 -1.52 26.07 -3.03
C SER A 24 -1.56 24.97 -4.10
N GLY A 25 -0.42 24.61 -4.69
CA GLY A 25 -0.31 23.57 -5.71
C GLY A 25 -0.86 23.97 -7.09
N ARG A 26 -1.19 25.24 -7.33
CA ARG A 26 -1.78 25.73 -8.59
C ARG A 26 -0.88 25.50 -9.80
N SER A 27 0.43 25.63 -9.62
CA SER A 27 1.46 25.31 -10.62
C SER A 27 1.48 23.82 -11.02
N LEU A 28 0.90 22.94 -10.22
CA LEU A 28 0.68 21.53 -10.49
C LEU A 28 -0.77 21.23 -10.92
N GLY A 29 -1.61 22.26 -11.07
CA GLY A 29 -3.04 22.12 -11.36
C GLY A 29 -3.87 21.64 -10.17
N LEU A 30 -3.41 21.88 -8.94
CA LEU A 30 -4.04 21.47 -7.70
C LEU A 30 -4.56 22.67 -6.90
N GLU A 31 -5.47 22.39 -5.98
CA GLU A 31 -5.97 23.35 -4.99
C GLU A 31 -5.78 22.74 -3.59
N LEU A 32 -4.55 22.78 -3.11
CA LEU A 32 -4.16 22.15 -1.85
C LEU A 32 -4.55 23.01 -0.65
N PRO A 33 -5.07 22.41 0.44
CA PRO A 33 -5.16 23.09 1.73
C PRO A 33 -3.74 23.36 2.29
N PRO A 34 -3.61 24.10 3.40
CA PRO A 34 -2.34 24.19 4.12
C PRO A 34 -1.81 22.79 4.48
N GLY A 35 -0.51 22.58 4.31
CA GLY A 35 0.15 21.32 4.59
C GLY A 35 1.66 21.48 4.64
N THR A 36 2.35 20.38 4.90
CA THR A 36 3.80 20.33 5.15
C THR A 36 4.45 19.38 4.16
N LEU A 37 5.66 19.72 3.73
CA LEU A 37 6.53 18.81 2.98
C LEU A 37 7.34 17.99 4.00
N VAL A 38 7.26 16.68 3.91
CA VAL A 38 7.98 15.76 4.80
C VAL A 38 9.21 15.24 4.07
N ASP A 39 10.38 15.50 4.64
CA ASP A 39 11.69 15.02 4.18
C ASP A 39 12.47 14.29 5.29
N ALA A 40 11.94 14.24 6.52
CA ALA A 40 12.57 13.55 7.63
C ALA A 40 12.61 12.02 7.39
N THR A 41 13.79 11.43 7.57
CA THR A 41 14.02 9.98 7.48
C THR A 41 14.80 9.50 8.70
N ILE A 42 14.84 8.19 8.93
CA ILE A 42 15.63 7.57 10.01
C ILE A 42 17.13 7.87 9.89
N ASP A 43 17.64 8.13 8.68
CA ASP A 43 19.05 8.43 8.40
C ASP A 43 19.33 9.95 8.30
N GLY A 44 18.35 10.79 8.68
CA GLY A 44 18.41 12.25 8.57
C GLY A 44 17.56 12.79 7.41
N PRO A 45 17.58 14.10 7.14
CA PRO A 45 16.76 14.70 6.07
C PRO A 45 17.11 14.13 4.69
N TRP A 46 16.08 13.74 3.93
CA TRP A 46 16.22 13.35 2.53
C TRP A 46 16.56 14.57 1.67
N HIS A 47 17.18 14.33 0.51
CA HIS A 47 17.63 15.41 -0.38
C HIS A 47 16.46 16.12 -1.10
N GLU A 48 15.25 15.54 -1.07
CA GLU A 48 14.01 16.09 -1.60
C GLU A 48 12.81 15.63 -0.75
N PRO A 49 11.67 16.33 -0.79
CA PRO A 49 10.48 15.89 -0.04
C PRO A 49 9.96 14.53 -0.51
N LEU A 50 9.66 13.66 0.45
CA LEU A 50 9.08 12.33 0.21
C LEU A 50 7.57 12.40 -0.03
N LEU A 51 6.89 13.30 0.67
CA LEU A 51 5.45 13.49 0.54
C LEU A 51 5.04 14.91 0.95
N TRP A 52 3.92 15.36 0.42
CA TRP A 52 3.17 16.48 1.00
C TRP A 52 2.05 15.92 1.89
N TYR A 53 1.83 16.53 3.06
CA TYR A 53 0.87 16.08 4.07
C TYR A 53 -0.03 17.23 4.54
N ALA A 54 -1.35 17.02 4.52
CA ALA A 54 -2.32 18.04 4.87
C ALA A 54 -2.32 18.38 6.38
N GLY A 55 -2.40 19.67 6.68
CA GLY A 55 -2.47 20.18 8.06
C GLY A 55 -3.84 20.00 8.73
N SER A 56 -4.88 19.62 7.98
CA SER A 56 -6.23 19.37 8.49
C SER A 56 -6.70 17.95 8.16
N PRO A 57 -7.57 17.34 9.00
CA PRO A 57 -8.21 16.06 8.68
C PRO A 57 -8.91 16.07 7.33
N ALA A 58 -8.83 14.94 6.63
CA ALA A 58 -9.49 14.71 5.36
C ALA A 58 -11.01 14.65 5.52
N ARG A 59 -11.72 15.04 4.46
CA ARG A 59 -13.18 15.01 4.34
C ARG A 59 -13.58 14.24 3.09
N PRO A 60 -14.79 13.65 3.05
CA PRO A 60 -15.31 13.01 1.86
C PRO A 60 -15.18 13.91 0.61
N GLY A 61 -14.69 13.34 -0.48
CA GLY A 61 -14.39 14.00 -1.75
C GLY A 61 -13.01 14.68 -1.84
N ASP A 62 -12.22 14.77 -0.76
CA ASP A 62 -10.85 15.31 -0.84
C ASP A 62 -9.95 14.44 -1.72
N TRP A 63 -10.04 13.11 -1.60
CA TRP A 63 -9.29 12.18 -2.45
C TRP A 63 -9.58 12.41 -3.93
N GLN A 64 -10.86 12.51 -4.29
CA GLN A 64 -11.30 12.67 -5.68
C GLN A 64 -10.79 13.98 -6.29
N ARG A 65 -10.70 15.06 -5.49
CA ARG A 65 -10.10 16.34 -5.92
C ARG A 65 -8.62 16.18 -6.28
N LEU A 66 -7.91 15.30 -5.57
CA LEU A 66 -6.47 15.06 -5.76
C LEU A 66 -6.16 13.97 -6.80
N ALA A 67 -7.12 13.10 -7.14
CA ALA A 67 -6.92 11.96 -8.04
C ALA A 67 -6.34 12.35 -9.42
N GLY A 68 -6.65 13.56 -9.92
CA GLY A 68 -6.09 14.08 -11.17
C GLY A 68 -4.57 14.28 -11.13
N ALA A 69 -3.99 14.56 -9.96
CA ALA A 69 -2.56 14.81 -9.75
C ALA A 69 -1.68 13.64 -10.23
N ARG A 70 -2.22 12.43 -10.17
CA ARG A 70 -1.53 11.20 -10.61
C ARG A 70 -1.13 11.30 -12.08
N ARG A 71 -2.07 11.72 -12.92
CA ARG A 71 -1.86 11.80 -14.38
C ARG A 71 -1.12 13.07 -14.79
N THR A 72 -1.33 14.17 -14.10
CA THR A 72 -0.77 15.48 -14.48
C THR A 72 0.62 15.74 -13.92
N ALA A 73 0.93 15.17 -12.75
CA ALA A 73 2.15 15.45 -12.00
C ALA A 73 2.88 14.20 -11.47
N GLY A 74 2.35 12.98 -11.64
CA GLY A 74 2.94 11.78 -11.04
C GLY A 74 2.82 11.75 -9.51
N LEU A 75 1.87 12.53 -8.95
CA LEU A 75 1.59 12.58 -7.52
C LEU A 75 0.38 11.72 -7.20
N HIS A 76 0.58 10.68 -6.41
CA HIS A 76 -0.47 9.80 -5.99
C HIS A 76 -1.11 10.30 -4.68
N PRO A 77 -2.45 10.45 -4.63
CA PRO A 77 -3.13 10.70 -3.36
C PRO A 77 -2.96 9.50 -2.43
N LEU A 78 -2.95 9.79 -1.15
CA LEU A 78 -2.87 8.81 -0.07
C LEU A 78 -3.60 9.36 1.16
N LEU A 79 -4.26 8.51 1.95
CA LEU A 79 -4.69 8.85 3.30
C LEU A 79 -3.62 8.38 4.28
N LEU A 80 -3.05 9.31 5.02
CA LEU A 80 -2.17 9.00 6.15
C LEU A 80 -2.98 9.18 7.42
N ALA A 81 -3.03 8.14 8.24
CA ALA A 81 -3.74 8.17 9.52
C ALA A 81 -2.87 7.58 10.62
N ARG A 82 -3.22 7.87 11.87
CA ARG A 82 -2.58 7.26 13.03
C ARG A 82 -3.23 5.90 13.28
N GLY A 83 -2.46 4.87 13.66
CA GLY A 83 -3.01 3.56 14.05
C GLY A 83 -3.75 3.62 15.38
N SER A 84 -3.32 4.53 16.27
CA SER A 84 -3.93 4.83 17.56
C SER A 84 -3.84 6.33 17.91
N ASP A 85 -4.54 6.74 18.95
CA ASP A 85 -4.46 8.09 19.53
C ASP A 85 -3.13 8.41 20.21
N HIS A 86 -2.20 7.44 20.30
CA HIS A 86 -0.86 7.59 20.89
C HIS A 86 0.28 7.61 19.87
N GLU A 87 0.04 7.20 18.62
CA GLU A 87 1.07 7.16 17.56
C GLU A 87 1.33 8.54 16.94
N GLY A 88 2.54 8.84 16.50
CA GLY A 88 2.86 10.08 15.80
C GLY A 88 2.32 10.16 14.36
N GLY A 89 2.46 11.34 13.76
CA GLY A 89 2.28 11.53 12.31
C GLY A 89 3.43 10.92 11.49
N PRO A 90 3.38 11.01 10.16
CA PRO A 90 4.40 10.42 9.27
C PRO A 90 5.82 10.91 9.54
N GLU A 91 6.00 12.09 10.13
CA GLU A 91 7.27 12.62 10.61
C GLU A 91 7.95 11.76 11.69
N GLU A 92 7.19 10.92 12.40
CA GLU A 92 7.67 10.01 13.45
C GLU A 92 7.75 8.55 12.99
N TRP A 93 7.40 8.23 11.74
CA TRP A 93 7.33 6.84 11.24
C TRP A 93 8.68 6.24 10.83
N GLU A 94 9.79 6.94 11.11
CA GLU A 94 11.14 6.47 10.79
C GLU A 94 11.29 6.01 9.32
N LEU A 95 10.73 6.80 8.40
CA LEU A 95 10.79 6.57 6.95
C LEU A 95 12.24 6.33 6.50
N GLY A 96 12.46 5.39 5.57
CA GLY A 96 13.80 4.95 5.17
C GLY A 96 13.97 4.62 3.70
N PRO A 97 13.71 5.54 2.75
CA PRO A 97 13.74 5.26 1.32
C PRO A 97 15.13 4.80 0.83
N GLY A 98 16.21 5.24 1.48
CA GLY A 98 17.58 4.80 1.17
C GLY A 98 17.87 3.34 1.56
N ARG A 99 16.99 2.70 2.34
CA ARG A 99 17.08 1.31 2.78
C ARG A 99 16.19 0.38 1.96
N THR A 100 15.48 0.91 0.96
CA THR A 100 14.54 0.19 0.11
C THR A 100 15.14 -0.02 -1.27
N SER A 101 15.06 -1.25 -1.79
CA SER A 101 15.50 -1.52 -3.17
C SER A 101 14.46 -1.06 -4.20
N TYR A 102 14.69 -1.31 -5.49
CA TYR A 102 13.71 -0.97 -6.51
C TYR A 102 12.68 -2.09 -6.69
N ALA A 103 11.39 -1.78 -6.54
CA ALA A 103 10.31 -2.77 -6.65
C ALA A 103 10.22 -3.48 -8.02
N GLY A 104 10.92 -2.99 -9.06
CA GLY A 104 10.97 -3.66 -10.37
C GLY A 104 12.10 -4.66 -10.53
N ASP A 105 12.97 -4.78 -9.53
CA ASP A 105 14.04 -5.77 -9.50
C ASP A 105 13.57 -7.11 -8.89
N HIS A 106 12.33 -7.18 -8.41
CA HIS A 106 11.72 -8.36 -7.80
C HIS A 106 10.56 -8.88 -8.66
N ASP A 107 10.42 -10.20 -8.71
CA ASP A 107 9.26 -10.87 -9.28
C ASP A 107 8.22 -11.15 -8.19
N ALA A 108 6.94 -10.90 -8.47
CA ALA A 108 5.88 -11.04 -7.48
C ALA A 108 5.58 -12.50 -7.12
N GLU A 109 5.70 -13.43 -8.07
CA GLU A 109 5.47 -14.85 -7.82
C GLU A 109 6.62 -15.43 -6.98
N ASP A 110 7.86 -15.08 -7.31
CA ASP A 110 9.03 -15.50 -6.51
C ASP A 110 8.94 -14.97 -5.08
N VAL A 111 8.58 -13.69 -4.89
CA VAL A 111 8.40 -13.10 -3.55
C VAL A 111 7.31 -13.81 -2.75
N LEU A 112 6.14 -14.08 -3.36
CA LEU A 112 5.05 -14.75 -2.66
C LEU A 112 5.37 -16.23 -2.37
N ALA A 113 6.05 -16.92 -3.27
CA ALA A 113 6.50 -18.30 -3.06
C ALA A 113 7.50 -18.38 -1.89
N ASP A 114 8.49 -17.49 -1.86
CA ASP A 114 9.46 -17.36 -0.76
C ASP A 114 8.73 -17.13 0.59
N PHE A 115 7.78 -16.20 0.61
CA PHE A 115 7.04 -15.88 1.83
C PHE A 115 6.13 -17.03 2.26
N TRP A 116 5.45 -17.68 1.31
CA TRP A 116 4.63 -18.85 1.59
C TRP A 116 5.44 -19.97 2.25
N GLU A 117 6.59 -20.34 1.69
CA GLU A 117 7.48 -21.37 2.25
C GLU A 117 7.91 -21.02 3.68
N GLY A 118 8.15 -19.75 3.96
CA GLY A 118 8.54 -19.27 5.29
C GLY A 118 7.53 -19.55 6.41
N TYR A 119 6.24 -19.67 6.09
CA TYR A 119 5.15 -19.81 7.07
C TYR A 119 4.33 -21.09 6.92
N ALA A 120 4.12 -21.60 5.70
CA ALA A 120 3.19 -22.68 5.43
C ALA A 120 3.54 -23.99 6.16
N ASP A 121 4.82 -24.34 6.22
CA ASP A 121 5.33 -25.54 6.91
C ASP A 121 5.11 -25.52 8.43
N ARG A 122 4.82 -24.34 9.00
CA ARG A 122 4.60 -24.16 10.44
C ARG A 122 3.14 -24.34 10.84
N LEU A 123 2.23 -24.44 9.87
CA LEU A 123 0.79 -24.55 10.11
C LEU A 123 0.25 -25.95 9.78
N PRO A 124 -0.79 -26.40 10.51
CA PRO A 124 -1.54 -27.58 10.12
C PRO A 124 -2.16 -27.42 8.72
N GLY A 125 -2.12 -28.48 7.91
CA GLY A 125 -2.60 -28.43 6.52
C GLY A 125 -4.09 -28.13 6.35
N ASP A 126 -4.91 -28.34 7.38
CA ASP A 126 -6.32 -27.95 7.39
C ASP A 126 -6.51 -26.44 7.51
N VAL A 127 -5.56 -25.71 8.11
CA VAL A 127 -5.55 -24.25 8.14
C VAL A 127 -5.33 -23.68 6.73
N LEU A 128 -4.52 -24.35 5.91
CA LEU A 128 -4.17 -23.93 4.55
C LEU A 128 -4.99 -24.62 3.45
N ALA A 129 -6.06 -25.33 3.82
CA ALA A 129 -6.92 -25.95 2.83
C ALA A 129 -7.55 -24.87 1.92
N PRO A 130 -7.61 -25.11 0.59
CA PRO A 130 -7.38 -26.40 -0.08
C PRO A 130 -5.94 -26.69 -0.54
N PHE A 131 -4.99 -25.77 -0.37
CA PHE A 131 -3.67 -25.83 -1.03
C PHE A 131 -2.62 -26.63 -0.26
N GLY A 132 -2.68 -26.63 1.07
CA GLY A 132 -1.70 -27.33 1.91
C GLY A 132 -0.39 -26.53 2.03
N ALA A 133 0.76 -27.21 2.06
CA ALA A 133 2.06 -26.56 2.28
C ALA A 133 2.73 -26.05 1.00
N GLU A 134 2.33 -26.54 -0.18
CA GLU A 134 2.91 -26.12 -1.46
C GLU A 134 2.26 -24.81 -1.94
N TRP A 135 3.09 -23.91 -2.50
CA TRP A 135 2.62 -22.65 -3.05
C TRP A 135 1.66 -22.88 -4.23
N PRO A 136 0.41 -22.38 -4.19
CA PRO A 136 -0.57 -22.65 -5.25
C PRO A 136 -0.40 -21.81 -6.52
N GLY A 137 0.53 -20.85 -6.55
CA GLY A 137 0.69 -19.92 -7.67
C GLY A 137 -0.14 -18.65 -7.53
N LEU A 138 0.04 -17.72 -8.48
CA LEU A 138 -0.75 -16.49 -8.55
C LEU A 138 -2.20 -16.78 -8.96
N ALA A 139 -3.14 -16.12 -8.28
CA ALA A 139 -4.54 -16.11 -8.62
C ALA A 139 -4.80 -15.38 -9.95
N GLU A 140 -5.72 -15.92 -10.74
CA GLU A 140 -6.22 -15.22 -11.92
C GLU A 140 -7.17 -14.11 -11.50
N ALA A 141 -7.11 -12.96 -12.20
CA ALA A 141 -8.05 -11.87 -11.98
C ALA A 141 -9.23 -11.94 -12.96
N GLY A 142 -10.42 -11.62 -12.44
CA GLY A 142 -11.60 -11.36 -13.25
C GLY A 142 -11.54 -10.00 -13.95
N PRO A 143 -12.54 -9.67 -14.78
CA PRO A 143 -12.65 -8.35 -15.39
C PRO A 143 -12.85 -7.26 -14.33
N LEU A 144 -12.33 -6.06 -14.60
CA LEU A 144 -12.59 -4.88 -13.79
C LEU A 144 -14.11 -4.61 -13.71
N ASP A 145 -14.62 -4.43 -12.48
CA ASP A 145 -16.00 -4.04 -12.19
C ASP A 145 -16.19 -2.51 -12.18
N ALA A 146 -15.09 -1.76 -12.08
CA ALA A 146 -15.05 -0.30 -12.06
C ALA A 146 -13.71 0.25 -12.57
N ASP A 147 -13.64 1.54 -12.87
CA ASP A 147 -12.36 2.24 -13.04
C ASP A 147 -11.57 2.21 -11.72
N PRO A 148 -10.29 1.80 -11.72
CA PRO A 148 -9.48 1.73 -10.51
C PRO A 148 -9.36 3.04 -9.72
N ASP A 149 -9.25 4.19 -10.41
CA ASP A 149 -9.09 5.47 -9.74
C ASP A 149 -10.44 5.93 -9.12
N ALA A 150 -11.56 5.64 -9.79
CA ALA A 150 -12.90 5.85 -9.23
C ALA A 150 -13.17 4.98 -8.00
N ARG A 151 -12.81 3.69 -8.06
CA ARG A 151 -12.94 2.75 -6.93
C ARG A 151 -12.08 3.18 -5.74
N ALA A 152 -10.86 3.68 -5.98
CA ALA A 152 -10.01 4.22 -4.93
C ALA A 152 -10.66 5.40 -4.20
N ALA A 153 -11.33 6.31 -4.93
CA ALA A 153 -12.04 7.43 -4.34
C ALA A 153 -13.24 6.99 -3.49
N GLU A 154 -14.03 6.02 -3.96
CA GLU A 154 -15.14 5.44 -3.20
C GLU A 154 -14.67 4.82 -1.87
N ILE A 155 -13.55 4.08 -1.91
CA ILE A 155 -12.98 3.45 -0.71
C ILE A 155 -12.36 4.49 0.22
N ALA A 156 -11.70 5.52 -0.31
CA ALA A 156 -11.19 6.64 0.48
C ALA A 156 -12.33 7.33 1.25
N ASP A 157 -13.45 7.65 0.60
CA ASP A 157 -14.61 8.26 1.27
C ASP A 157 -15.20 7.32 2.33
N SER A 158 -15.33 6.02 2.02
CA SER A 158 -15.80 5.02 2.98
C SER A 158 -14.92 4.90 4.23
N LEU A 159 -13.61 5.14 4.10
CA LEU A 159 -12.67 5.12 5.23
C LEU A 159 -12.87 6.33 6.15
N LEU A 160 -13.27 7.48 5.61
CA LEU A 160 -13.53 8.71 6.37
C LEU A 160 -14.84 8.67 7.16
N ASP A 161 -15.79 7.84 6.76
CA ASP A 161 -17.10 7.67 7.42
C ASP A 161 -17.06 6.79 8.70
N GLY A 162 -15.87 6.51 9.23
CA GLY A 162 -15.71 5.93 10.59
C GLY A 162 -15.32 4.46 10.65
N ARG A 163 -14.48 3.96 9.72
CA ARG A 163 -13.90 2.63 9.87
C ARG A 163 -12.95 2.58 11.08
N PRO A 164 -13.02 1.53 11.92
CA PRO A 164 -12.10 1.38 13.04
C PRO A 164 -10.65 1.22 12.55
N GLY A 165 -9.73 1.95 13.19
CA GLY A 165 -8.28 1.81 12.98
C GLY A 165 -7.62 2.88 12.10
N LEU A 166 -8.33 3.92 11.66
CA LEU A 166 -7.74 5.13 11.08
C LEU A 166 -8.10 6.34 11.95
N TRP A 167 -7.15 6.79 12.77
CA TRP A 167 -7.34 7.97 13.63
C TRP A 167 -6.87 9.24 12.91
N GLU A 168 -7.78 10.21 12.83
CA GLU A 168 -7.56 11.51 12.16
C GLU A 168 -6.91 11.40 10.76
N PRO A 169 -7.50 10.64 9.82
CA PRO A 169 -6.96 10.51 8.48
C PRO A 169 -6.80 11.88 7.82
N ARG A 170 -5.66 12.10 7.17
CA ARG A 170 -5.29 13.32 6.46
C ARG A 170 -4.83 12.96 5.06
N THR A 171 -5.09 13.84 4.10
CA THR A 171 -4.63 13.61 2.73
C THR A 171 -3.14 13.87 2.61
N ALA A 172 -2.50 13.09 1.76
CA ALA A 172 -1.12 13.24 1.36
C ALA A 172 -0.98 13.08 -0.16
N LEU A 173 0.14 13.57 -0.69
CA LEU A 173 0.56 13.38 -2.07
C LEU A 173 1.98 12.82 -2.10
N VAL A 174 2.16 11.68 -2.77
CA VAL A 174 3.43 10.96 -2.86
C VAL A 174 3.90 10.91 -4.32
N PRO A 175 5.14 11.30 -4.64
CA PRO A 175 5.69 11.13 -5.97
C PRO A 175 6.02 9.65 -6.18
N ALA A 176 5.33 9.01 -7.12
CA ALA A 176 5.54 7.60 -7.43
C ALA A 176 5.21 7.33 -8.90
N ARG A 177 5.78 6.26 -9.46
CA ARG A 177 5.46 5.82 -10.83
C ARG A 177 4.11 5.12 -10.91
N ARG A 178 3.73 4.45 -9.83
CA ARG A 178 2.56 3.59 -9.67
C ARG A 178 1.99 3.79 -8.27
N SER A 179 0.71 3.48 -8.08
CA SER A 179 0.12 3.53 -6.75
C SER A 179 0.74 2.47 -5.85
N ALA A 180 1.06 1.31 -6.43
CA ALA A 180 1.77 0.22 -5.77
C ALA A 180 3.17 0.57 -5.27
N ASP A 181 3.80 1.62 -5.81
CA ASP A 181 5.16 2.04 -5.43
C ASP A 181 5.20 2.99 -4.24
N ILE A 182 4.05 3.49 -3.78
CA ILE A 182 3.96 4.45 -2.68
C ILE A 182 4.78 4.00 -1.46
N PRO A 183 4.62 2.76 -0.93
CA PRO A 183 5.32 2.37 0.28
C PRO A 183 6.85 2.40 0.12
N ALA A 184 7.37 1.92 -1.01
CA ALA A 184 8.80 1.96 -1.29
C ALA A 184 9.31 3.38 -1.57
N ALA A 185 8.52 4.24 -2.23
CA ALA A 185 8.91 5.61 -2.54
C ALA A 185 9.15 6.45 -1.28
N ILE A 186 8.38 6.21 -0.21
CA ILE A 186 8.58 6.88 1.08
C ILE A 186 9.43 6.06 2.06
N GLY A 187 9.83 4.83 1.71
CA GLY A 187 10.54 3.93 2.62
C GLY A 187 9.73 3.56 3.86
N TRP A 188 8.45 3.23 3.68
CA TRP A 188 7.53 2.85 4.75
C TRP A 188 7.99 1.56 5.45
N SER A 189 8.02 1.58 6.78
CA SER A 189 8.56 0.53 7.64
C SER A 189 7.48 -0.33 8.32
N GLY A 190 6.20 -0.16 7.97
CA GLY A 190 5.11 -0.92 8.59
C GLY A 190 5.27 -2.45 8.63
N PRO A 191 5.81 -3.13 7.59
CA PRO A 191 5.99 -4.58 7.60
C PRO A 191 7.31 -5.04 8.23
N LEU A 192 8.05 -4.22 9.00
CA LEU A 192 9.43 -4.51 9.44
C LEU A 192 9.60 -5.85 10.18
N ASN A 193 8.57 -6.32 10.88
CA ASN A 193 8.59 -7.61 11.60
C ASN A 193 8.48 -8.82 10.64
N HIS A 194 8.08 -8.59 9.39
CA HIS A 194 7.93 -9.58 8.34
C HIS A 194 8.99 -9.43 7.23
N GLU A 195 9.19 -8.21 6.72
CA GLU A 195 10.14 -7.90 5.63
C GLU A 195 10.77 -6.52 5.84
N ASN A 196 12.11 -6.45 5.71
CA ASN A 196 12.87 -5.22 5.88
C ASN A 196 13.00 -4.42 4.57
N ASP A 197 12.84 -5.06 3.42
CA ASP A 197 12.83 -4.42 2.11
C ASP A 197 11.40 -4.32 1.55
N VAL A 198 10.70 -3.23 1.88
CA VAL A 198 9.30 -2.99 1.47
C VAL A 198 9.12 -2.97 -0.07
N ALA A 199 10.20 -2.87 -0.85
CA ALA A 199 10.15 -3.01 -2.31
C ALA A 199 9.67 -4.39 -2.77
N ARG A 200 9.98 -5.46 -2.01
CA ARG A 200 9.49 -6.82 -2.29
C ARG A 200 7.96 -6.87 -2.20
N LEU A 201 7.39 -6.26 -1.16
CA LEU A 201 5.93 -6.13 -1.04
C LEU A 201 5.35 -5.27 -2.17
N CYS A 202 6.03 -4.18 -2.55
CA CYS A 202 5.60 -3.35 -3.67
C CYS A 202 5.58 -4.11 -5.00
N ALA A 203 6.44 -5.10 -5.21
CA ALA A 203 6.38 -5.97 -6.40
C ALA A 203 5.07 -6.78 -6.44
N VAL A 204 4.64 -7.32 -5.29
CA VAL A 204 3.32 -7.96 -5.15
C VAL A 204 2.19 -6.96 -5.41
N LEU A 205 2.27 -5.76 -4.81
CA LEU A 205 1.29 -4.71 -5.05
C LEU A 205 1.20 -4.30 -6.52
N ARG A 206 2.31 -4.32 -7.28
CA ARG A 206 2.30 -4.07 -8.73
C ARG A 206 1.57 -5.17 -9.49
N SER A 207 1.82 -6.43 -9.13
CA SER A 207 1.09 -7.57 -9.68
C SER A 207 -0.42 -7.43 -9.43
N TRP A 208 -0.83 -7.03 -8.22
CA TRP A 208 -2.24 -6.75 -7.92
C TRP A 208 -2.76 -5.47 -8.59
N GLU A 209 -1.93 -4.46 -8.81
CA GLU A 209 -2.30 -3.23 -9.53
C GLU A 209 -2.64 -3.57 -10.99
N ASP A 210 -1.86 -4.46 -11.61
CA ASP A 210 -2.05 -4.91 -12.98
C ASP A 210 -3.21 -5.92 -13.11
N ARG A 211 -3.36 -6.85 -12.15
CA ARG A 211 -4.39 -7.91 -12.17
C ARG A 211 -5.75 -7.46 -11.62
N PHE A 212 -5.78 -6.93 -10.40
CA PHE A 212 -7.02 -6.60 -9.68
C PHE A 212 -7.36 -5.11 -9.72
N GLY A 213 -6.54 -4.30 -10.39
CA GLY A 213 -6.72 -2.86 -10.48
C GLY A 213 -6.62 -2.16 -9.13
N ILE A 214 -5.77 -2.67 -8.21
CA ILE A 214 -5.69 -2.08 -6.87
C ILE A 214 -5.11 -0.67 -6.89
N ARG A 215 -5.45 0.12 -5.87
CA ARG A 215 -4.75 1.35 -5.51
C ARG A 215 -4.46 1.35 -4.02
N VAL A 216 -3.27 1.79 -3.63
CA VAL A 216 -2.94 2.06 -2.23
C VAL A 216 -3.72 3.29 -1.80
N VAL A 217 -4.64 3.14 -0.84
CA VAL A 217 -5.55 4.20 -0.40
C VAL A 217 -5.15 4.76 0.95
N ALA A 218 -4.70 3.93 1.89
CA ALA A 218 -4.29 4.41 3.19
C ALA A 218 -3.05 3.71 3.73
N LEU A 219 -2.26 4.47 4.48
CA LEU A 219 -1.21 3.95 5.36
C LEU A 219 -1.43 4.48 6.78
N THR A 220 -1.15 3.62 7.76
CA THR A 220 -0.77 4.04 9.11
C THR A 220 0.68 3.67 9.35
N PHE A 221 1.16 3.79 10.59
CA PHE A 221 2.49 3.28 10.96
C PHE A 221 2.69 1.83 10.52
N GLY A 222 1.74 0.92 10.78
CA GLY A 222 1.85 -0.51 10.49
C GLY A 222 0.77 -1.10 9.57
N ARG A 223 -0.22 -0.31 9.14
CA ARG A 223 -1.34 -0.79 8.32
C ARG A 223 -1.29 -0.28 6.89
N LEU A 224 -1.54 -1.17 5.94
CA LEU A 224 -1.75 -0.88 4.52
C LEU A 224 -3.23 -1.13 4.17
N VAL A 225 -3.86 -0.19 3.48
CA VAL A 225 -5.20 -0.39 2.90
C VAL A 225 -5.17 -0.13 1.41
N VAL A 226 -5.68 -1.09 0.63
CA VAL A 226 -5.84 -0.97 -0.82
C VAL A 226 -7.33 -1.01 -1.20
N SER A 227 -7.67 -0.33 -2.29
CA SER A 227 -8.95 -0.52 -3.01
C SER A 227 -8.78 -1.58 -4.08
N VAL A 228 -9.88 -2.23 -4.50
CA VAL A 228 -9.87 -3.36 -5.44
C VAL A 228 -10.94 -3.16 -6.50
N ALA A 229 -10.55 -3.15 -7.77
CA ALA A 229 -11.41 -2.87 -8.91
C ALA A 229 -11.88 -4.14 -9.65
N ALA A 230 -11.25 -5.30 -9.43
CA ALA A 230 -11.75 -6.61 -9.84
C ALA A 230 -11.79 -7.56 -8.63
N PRO A 231 -12.74 -7.39 -7.69
CA PRO A 231 -12.83 -8.28 -6.53
C PRO A 231 -13.17 -9.72 -6.97
N PRO A 232 -12.64 -10.76 -6.29
CA PRO A 232 -13.00 -12.15 -6.55
C PRO A 232 -14.52 -12.38 -6.44
N ALA A 233 -15.11 -13.06 -7.40
CA ALA A 233 -16.55 -13.25 -7.51
C ALA A 233 -17.00 -14.66 -7.10
N THR A 234 -16.08 -15.62 -7.09
CA THR A 234 -16.35 -17.01 -6.69
C THR A 234 -15.52 -17.43 -5.49
N ALA A 235 -15.98 -18.46 -4.77
CA ALA A 235 -15.25 -19.02 -3.63
C ALA A 235 -13.84 -19.50 -4.02
N ALA A 236 -13.69 -20.14 -5.19
CA ALA A 236 -12.38 -20.63 -5.65
C ALA A 236 -11.41 -19.48 -5.97
N GLU A 237 -11.89 -18.41 -6.62
CA GLU A 237 -11.08 -17.21 -6.85
C GLU A 237 -10.69 -16.55 -5.52
N ALA A 238 -11.62 -16.47 -4.56
CA ALA A 238 -11.36 -15.91 -3.24
C ALA A 238 -10.36 -16.75 -2.44
N GLU A 239 -10.42 -18.09 -2.53
CA GLU A 239 -9.43 -18.99 -1.92
C GLU A 239 -8.04 -18.76 -2.52
N ALA A 240 -7.92 -18.63 -3.84
CA ALA A 240 -6.64 -18.37 -4.50
C ALA A 240 -6.05 -17.01 -4.08
N VAL A 241 -6.86 -15.95 -4.05
CA VAL A 241 -6.41 -14.62 -3.57
C VAL A 241 -6.08 -14.64 -2.07
N ALA A 242 -6.83 -15.39 -1.27
CA ALA A 242 -6.53 -15.59 0.15
C ALA A 242 -5.17 -16.27 0.37
N ALA A 243 -4.75 -17.18 -0.51
CA ALA A 243 -3.41 -17.77 -0.46
C ALA A 243 -2.31 -16.73 -0.69
N GLU A 244 -2.49 -15.82 -1.66
CA GLU A 244 -1.57 -14.69 -1.84
C GLU A 244 -1.58 -13.75 -0.64
N HIS A 245 -2.75 -13.45 -0.05
CA HIS A 245 -2.85 -12.62 1.16
C HIS A 245 -2.13 -13.25 2.34
N PHE A 246 -2.25 -14.57 2.52
CA PHE A 246 -1.53 -15.29 3.57
C PHE A 246 -0.02 -15.20 3.39
N ALA A 247 0.49 -15.41 2.17
CA ALA A 247 1.92 -15.23 1.90
C ALA A 247 2.36 -13.78 2.13
N PHE A 248 1.57 -12.80 1.69
CA PHE A 248 1.88 -11.37 1.81
C PHE A 248 1.80 -10.83 3.25
N CYS A 249 0.86 -11.35 4.04
CA CYS A 249 0.55 -10.91 5.41
C CYS A 249 -0.06 -12.08 6.19
N PRO A 250 0.78 -12.98 6.75
CA PRO A 250 0.31 -14.18 7.45
C PRO A 250 -0.69 -13.90 8.58
N ASP A 251 -0.51 -12.77 9.28
CA ASP A 251 -1.38 -12.32 10.38
C ASP A 251 -2.82 -12.02 9.95
N ALA A 252 -3.09 -11.90 8.64
CA ALA A 252 -4.43 -11.74 8.12
C ALA A 252 -5.29 -13.01 8.31
N VAL A 253 -4.66 -14.19 8.40
CA VAL A 253 -5.35 -15.48 8.51
C VAL A 253 -5.25 -16.02 9.93
N ASP A 254 -6.39 -16.03 10.63
CA ASP A 254 -6.48 -16.62 11.96
C ASP A 254 -6.80 -18.13 11.87
N ALA A 255 -5.81 -18.95 12.24
CA ALA A 255 -5.94 -20.39 12.32
C ALA A 255 -7.05 -20.85 13.29
N ALA A 256 -7.29 -20.10 14.38
CA ALA A 256 -8.35 -20.40 15.34
C ALA A 256 -9.74 -20.00 14.83
N ALA A 257 -9.82 -19.11 13.85
CA ALA A 257 -11.08 -18.64 13.24
C ALA A 257 -11.46 -19.40 11.95
N GLY A 258 -10.84 -20.55 11.68
CA GLY A 258 -11.18 -21.40 10.53
C GLY A 258 -10.23 -21.29 9.34
N GLY A 259 -9.08 -20.62 9.51
CA GLY A 259 -7.98 -20.62 8.55
C GLY A 259 -8.31 -19.95 7.21
N LEU A 260 -7.59 -20.39 6.18
CA LEU A 260 -7.58 -19.77 4.86
C LEU A 260 -8.98 -19.68 4.24
N ARG A 261 -9.77 -20.75 4.33
CA ARG A 261 -11.13 -20.79 3.76
C ARG A 261 -12.08 -19.81 4.44
N ALA A 262 -12.05 -19.71 5.77
CA ALA A 262 -12.87 -18.75 6.49
C ALA A 262 -12.47 -17.31 6.14
N TYR A 263 -11.16 -17.05 6.04
CA TYR A 263 -10.65 -15.75 5.59
C TYR A 263 -11.07 -15.43 4.14
N ALA A 264 -11.00 -16.40 3.23
CA ALA A 264 -11.44 -16.24 1.84
C ALA A 264 -12.92 -15.82 1.75
N GLU A 265 -13.79 -16.49 2.50
CA GLU A 265 -15.23 -16.22 2.51
C GLU A 265 -15.57 -14.85 3.12
N GLN A 266 -14.90 -14.47 4.21
CA GLN A 266 -15.27 -13.29 5.02
C GLN A 266 -14.50 -12.03 4.63
N GLY A 267 -13.23 -12.17 4.25
CA GLY A 267 -12.27 -11.10 4.06
C GLY A 267 -11.84 -10.86 2.60
N VAL A 268 -12.21 -11.75 1.67
CA VAL A 268 -11.75 -11.67 0.27
C VAL A 268 -12.90 -11.68 -0.73
N LEU A 269 -13.84 -12.62 -0.60
CA LEU A 269 -14.96 -12.79 -1.54
C LEU A 269 -15.79 -11.50 -1.66
N GLY A 270 -15.83 -10.93 -2.87
CA GLY A 270 -16.55 -9.70 -3.18
C GLY A 270 -16.00 -8.44 -2.50
N GLN A 271 -14.88 -8.52 -1.78
CA GLN A 271 -14.34 -7.39 -1.02
C GLN A 271 -13.65 -6.39 -1.93
N ARG A 272 -14.12 -5.14 -1.86
CA ARG A 272 -13.63 -4.01 -2.67
C ARG A 272 -12.45 -3.25 -2.04
N SER A 273 -12.01 -3.70 -0.88
CA SER A 273 -10.84 -3.20 -0.19
C SER A 273 -10.20 -4.31 0.62
N TRP A 274 -8.88 -4.34 0.63
CA TRP A 274 -8.09 -5.23 1.48
C TRP A 274 -7.27 -4.40 2.45
N SER A 275 -7.08 -4.92 3.66
CA SER A 275 -6.34 -4.27 4.73
C SER A 275 -5.36 -5.26 5.35
N PHE A 276 -4.13 -4.82 5.54
CA PHE A 276 -3.03 -5.65 6.02
C PHE A 276 -2.30 -4.95 7.16
N TRP A 277 -1.89 -5.71 8.17
CA TRP A 277 -1.09 -5.26 9.30
C TRP A 277 -0.23 -6.44 9.74
N TRP A 278 1.05 -6.17 9.99
CA TRP A 278 2.06 -7.14 10.42
C TRP A 278 2.45 -6.85 11.88
N ASP A 279 2.44 -7.85 12.74
CA ASP A 279 2.93 -7.79 14.14
C ASP A 279 4.27 -8.54 14.32
#